data_AF-A0A3D0GNJ2-F1
#
_entry.id   AF-A0A3D0GNJ2-F1
#
_cell.length_a   1.000
_cell.length_b   1.000
_cell.length_c   1.000
_cell.angle_alpha   90.00
_cell.angle_beta   90.00
_cell.angle_gamma   90.00
#
_symmetry.space_group_name_H-M   'P 1'
#
loop_
_entity.id
_entity.type
_entity.pdbx_description
1 polymer ?
#
loop_
_entity_poly.entity_id
_entity_poly.type
_entity_poly.pdbx_seq_one_letter_code
_entity_poly.pdbx_strand_id
1 'polypeptide(L)' 'RLIAPSVPKEEGNLSITFNVTDRGSVRSVERVRVDESIELSASRFIRQLRRAKFRPRVIAGETVTTEKMEQTYVLPQS' A
#
# COMPACT_ATOMS: atom_id res chain seq x y z
N ARG A 1 -9.60 -0.18 -8.97
CA ARG A 1 -10.06 0.88 -8.04
C ARG A 1 -8.90 1.83 -7.83
N LEU A 2 -9.15 3.13 -7.89
CA LEU A 2 -8.17 4.14 -7.52
C LEU A 2 -7.96 4.06 -6.01
N ILE A 3 -6.70 4.09 -5.59
CA ILE A 3 -6.29 4.19 -4.20
C ILE A 3 -5.79 5.62 -3.96
N ALA A 4 -5.79 6.06 -2.71
CA ALA A 4 -5.14 7.31 -2.34
C ALA A 4 -3.69 7.31 -2.84
N PRO A 5 -3.15 8.45 -3.33
CA PRO A 5 -1.75 8.54 -3.70
C PRO A 5 -0.86 8.41 -2.44
N SER A 6 0.34 7.88 -2.61
CA SER A 6 1.33 7.87 -1.54
C SER A 6 1.91 9.27 -1.31
N VAL A 7 2.25 9.57 -0.07
CA VAL A 7 2.91 10.82 0.38
C VAL A 7 4.26 10.50 1.04
N PRO A 8 5.14 11.49 1.27
CA PRO A 8 6.32 11.33 2.12
C PRO A 8 5.99 10.78 3.51
N LYS A 9 6.96 10.11 4.15
CA LYS A 9 6.74 9.37 5.40
C LYS A 9 6.28 10.27 6.55
N GLU A 10 6.79 11.49 6.55
CA GLU A 10 6.57 12.54 7.55
C GLU A 10 5.17 13.15 7.46
N GLU A 11 4.51 13.03 6.30
CA GLU A 11 3.22 13.69 6.02
C GLU A 11 2.01 12.78 6.25
N GLY A 12 2.20 11.46 6.28
CA GLY A 12 1.09 10.52 6.43
C GLY A 12 0.70 10.20 7.87
N ASN A 13 -0.44 9.52 8.00
CA ASN A 13 -0.91 8.94 9.25
C ASN A 13 -1.04 7.40 9.19
N LEU A 14 -0.78 6.81 8.02
CA LEU A 14 -0.65 5.38 7.79
C LEU A 14 0.61 5.07 6.97
N SER A 15 1.54 4.28 7.51
CA SER A 15 2.65 3.68 6.76
C SER A 15 2.49 2.17 6.72
N ILE A 16 2.59 1.59 5.53
CA ILE A 16 2.46 0.15 5.30
C ILE A 16 3.58 -0.37 4.41
N THR A 17 3.90 -1.64 4.58
CA THR A 17 4.74 -2.41 3.66
C THR A 17 3.90 -3.47 2.98
N PHE A 18 4.18 -3.76 1.71
CA PHE A 18 3.50 -4.82 0.97
C PHE A 18 4.32 -5.31 -0.22
N ASN A 19 3.95 -6.46 -0.75
CA ASN A 19 4.51 -7.01 -1.97
C ASN A 19 3.58 -6.71 -3.15
N VAL A 20 4.15 -6.36 -4.29
CA VAL A 20 3.46 -6.32 -5.59
C VAL A 20 3.95 -7.50 -6.40
N THR A 21 3.08 -8.47 -6.69
CA THR A 21 3.46 -9.65 -7.48
C THR A 21 3.81 -9.29 -8.92
N ASP A 22 4.46 -10.21 -9.63
CA ASP A 22 4.61 -10.21 -11.09
C ASP A 22 3.29 -9.93 -11.87
N ARG A 23 2.14 -10.32 -11.32
CA ARG A 23 0.79 -10.02 -11.84
C ARG A 23 0.16 -8.72 -11.31
N GLY A 24 0.93 -7.89 -10.61
CA GLY A 24 0.49 -6.59 -10.12
C GLY A 24 -0.48 -6.65 -8.94
N SER A 25 -0.56 -7.79 -8.26
CA SER A 25 -1.49 -7.99 -7.13
C SER A 25 -0.78 -7.71 -5.82
N VAL A 26 -1.49 -7.13 -4.86
CA VAL A 26 -0.93 -6.80 -3.54
C VAL A 26 -1.02 -8.01 -2.60
N ARG A 27 0.11 -8.36 -1.96
CA ARG A 27 0.23 -9.44 -0.96
C ARG A 27 1.03 -8.96 0.25
N SER A 28 0.95 -9.72 1.33
CA SER A 28 1.76 -9.49 2.55
C SER A 28 1.73 -8.05 3.07
N VAL A 29 0.53 -7.46 3.14
CA VAL A 29 0.37 -6.09 3.68
C VAL A 29 0.55 -6.11 5.18
N GLU A 30 1.50 -5.32 5.67
CA GLU A 30 1.83 -5.11 7.08
C GLU A 30 1.76 -3.62 7.41
N ARG A 31 1.36 -3.29 8.65
CA ARG A 31 1.35 -1.91 9.13
C ARG A 31 2.68 -1.62 9.81
N VAL A 32 3.37 -0.59 9.32
CA VAL A 32 4.61 -0.09 9.93
C VAL A 32 4.28 0.97 10.98
N ARG A 33 3.34 1.87 10.66
CA ARG A 33 2.84 2.90 11.58
C ARG A 33 1.38 3.19 11.26
N VAL A 34 0.56 3.37 12.27
CA VAL A 34 -0.82 3.82 12.14
C VAL A 34 -1.12 4.75 13.31
N ASP A 35 -1.74 5.89 13.02
CA ASP A 35 -2.31 6.77 14.05
C ASP A 35 -3.61 6.15 14.60
N GLU A 36 -3.79 6.13 15.91
CA GLU A 36 -4.95 5.52 16.58
C GLU A 36 -6.28 6.11 16.10
N SER A 37 -6.30 7.40 15.75
CA SER A 37 -7.49 8.12 15.29
C SER A 37 -8.02 7.67 13.92
N ILE A 38 -7.27 6.82 13.19
CA ILE A 38 -7.63 6.36 11.84
C ILE A 38 -7.78 4.83 11.72
N GLU A 39 -7.80 4.08 12.82
CA GLU A 39 -7.70 2.60 12.77
C GLU A 39 -8.78 1.93 11.90
N LEU A 40 -10.01 2.44 11.94
CA LEU A 40 -11.11 1.95 11.09
C LEU A 40 -10.91 2.33 9.62
N SER A 41 -10.55 3.59 9.34
CA SER A 41 -10.18 4.06 8.01
C SER A 41 -9.02 3.25 7.40
N ALA A 42 -7.97 2.97 8.18
CA ALA A 42 -6.83 2.16 7.77
C ALA A 42 -7.25 0.72 7.43
N SER A 43 -8.12 0.11 8.24
CA SER A 43 -8.66 -1.23 7.99
C SER A 43 -9.46 -1.30 6.68
N ARG A 44 -10.29 -0.28 6.40
CA ARG A 44 -11.04 -0.17 5.14
C ARG A 44 -10.11 0.05 3.96
N PHE A 45 -9.12 0.93 4.09
CA PHE A 45 -8.13 1.22 3.07
C PHE A 45 -7.33 -0.02 2.68
N ILE A 46 -6.81 -0.78 3.63
CA ILE A 46 -6.05 -2.01 3.36
C ILE A 46 -6.88 -3.03 2.55
N ARG A 47 -8.19 -3.14 2.82
CA ARG A 47 -9.08 -4.00 2.01
C ARG A 47 -9.21 -3.49 0.58
N GLN A 48 -9.24 -2.18 0.37
CA GLN A 48 -9.26 -1.58 -0.97
C GLN A 48 -7.93 -1.78 -1.69
N LEU A 49 -6.81 -1.57 -0.99
CA LEU A 49 -5.45 -1.77 -1.50
C LEU A 49 -5.25 -3.20 -2.00
N ARG A 50 -5.69 -4.21 -1.24
CA ARG A 50 -5.62 -5.64 -1.64
C ARG A 50 -6.41 -5.96 -2.92
N ARG A 51 -7.38 -5.12 -3.30
CA ARG A 51 -8.17 -5.24 -4.53
C ARG A 51 -7.65 -4.35 -5.66
N ALA A 52 -6.68 -3.47 -5.38
CA ALA A 52 -6.07 -2.63 -6.39
C ALA A 52 -5.10 -3.44 -7.27
N LYS A 53 -4.84 -2.93 -8.47
CA LYS A 53 -3.87 -3.49 -9.41
C LYS A 53 -2.75 -2.48 -9.57
N PHE A 54 -1.54 -2.93 -9.30
CA PHE A 54 -0.32 -2.16 -9.43
C PHE A 54 0.40 -2.57 -10.71
N ARG A 55 1.20 -1.67 -11.26
CA ARG A 55 2.09 -2.01 -12.36
C ARG A 55 3.24 -2.86 -11.81
N PRO A 56 3.43 -4.11 -12.28
CA PRO A 56 4.58 -4.90 -11.89
C PRO A 56 5.88 -4.25 -12.35
N ARG A 57 6.96 -4.51 -11.62
CA ARG A 57 8.30 -4.12 -12.06
C ARG A 57 8.73 -5.06 -13.19
N VAL A 58 9.35 -4.49 -14.23
CA VAL A 58 9.90 -5.25 -15.35
C VAL A 58 11.42 -5.18 -15.30
N ILE A 59 12.09 -6.34 -15.34
CA ILE A 59 13.55 -6.46 -15.37
C ILE A 59 13.88 -7.45 -16.49
N ALA A 60 14.75 -7.05 -17.42
CA ALA A 60 15.15 -7.88 -18.57
C ALA A 60 13.97 -8.46 -19.39
N GLY A 61 12.87 -7.70 -19.50
CA GLY A 61 11.67 -8.11 -20.24
C GLY A 61 10.69 -8.98 -19.44
N GLU A 62 11.04 -9.38 -18.22
CA GLU A 62 10.19 -10.21 -17.36
C GLU A 62 9.59 -9.39 -16.21
N THR A 63 8.33 -9.67 -15.88
CA THR A 63 7.67 -9.09 -14.70
C THR A 63 8.15 -9.80 -13.45
N VAL A 64 8.63 -9.05 -12.46
CA VAL A 64 9.12 -9.58 -11.19
C VAL A 64 8.30 -9.06 -10.02
N THR A 65 8.19 -9.90 -8.99
CA THR A 65 7.61 -9.48 -7.71
C THR A 65 8.49 -8.41 -7.07
N THR A 66 7.89 -7.30 -6.68
CA THR A 66 8.52 -6.28 -5.85
C THR A 66 8.17 -6.57 -4.40
N GLU A 67 9.18 -6.88 -3.60
CA GLU A 67 9.00 -7.17 -2.18
C GLU A 67 9.16 -5.93 -1.31
N LYS A 68 8.46 -5.92 -0.16
CA LYS A 68 8.60 -4.92 0.91
C LYS A 68 8.54 -3.47 0.43
N MET A 69 7.65 -3.18 -0.52
CA MET A 69 7.38 -1.80 -0.93
C MET A 69 6.74 -1.04 0.23
N GLU A 70 7.43 -0.02 0.75
CA GLU A 70 6.90 0.88 1.78
C GLU A 70 6.18 2.06 1.12
N GLN A 71 4.94 2.31 1.52
CA GLN A 71 4.20 3.50 1.14
C GLN A 71 3.46 4.09 2.33
N THR A 72 3.37 5.42 2.32
CA THR A 72 2.71 6.21 3.35
C THR A 72 1.53 6.96 2.75
N TYR A 73 0.44 7.10 3.51
CA TYR A 73 -0.82 7.69 3.06
C TYR A 73 -1.40 8.62 4.12
N VAL A 74 -2.21 9.58 3.66
CA VAL A 74 -3.10 10.40 4.50
C VAL A 74 -4.51 9.87 4.37
N LEU A 75 -5.10 9.43 5.48
CA LEU A 75 -6.48 8.98 5.57
C LEU A 75 -7.31 9.89 6.48
N PRO A 76 -8.62 10.03 6.24
CA PRO A 76 -9.50 10.77 7.13
C PRO A 76 -9.64 10.05 8.48
N GLN A 77 -9.84 10.83 9.54
CA GLN A 77 -10.23 10.34 10.86
C GLN A 77 -11.52 9.51 10.78
N SER A 78 -11.61 8.51 11.66
CA SER A 78 -12.72 7.54 11.68
C SER A 78 -13.92 8.02 12.47
#